data_AF-A0A0C9WK75-F1
#
_entry.id   AF-A0A0C9WK75-F1
#
_cell.length_a   1.000
_cell.length_b   1.000
_cell.length_c   1.000
_cell.angle_alpha   90.00
_cell.angle_beta   90.00
_cell.angle_gamma   90.00
#
_symmetry.space_group_name_H-M   'P 1'
#
loop_
_entity.id
_entity.type
_entity.pdbx_description
1 polymer ?
#
loop_
_entity_poly.entity_id
_entity_poly.type
_entity_poly.pdbx_seq_one_letter_code
_entity_poly.pdbx_strand_id
1 'polypeptide(L)'
;MHDRPTWTPIISCPVNFPIEIFEIAISQLIHHPEYNSTLILRSEVVEETESNFVEAVPRLEGYHAVQCIHRRLLPRRPGRDAALEQYCSLHASESGNPHTLILTPIVAPGPSLPYYHPSVSHLAFRYFHSPMNTDTSARLRIEALHLPNTSTDPNSRLYRTFAREAYQDLYLIMRERHKGLVDTWREVTDPLKHVFEDIGIATYLMFLWKDTFSTSGSTVVDSAEEPWKSWPRPPGGFLDLGCGNGLLTHILTAEGYVGSGVDLRARASWSHYPVETQAQLHVHAFDPTDDSLDPSFTILRNTFIIDNHADELTPWVPVLATLHDAAGYLSIPCCAWAFDAKFERANSSGYPLPEGIGMTKEQFIESLNLGGDGSNTSSYSMYRIWLATLSVHCGWVVECETLRIPSTRNWAVVGRKRLGVVRPERALDNVRAIVEDVKKSGVFKTRKPEGKAGDY
;
A
#
# COMPACT_ATOMS: atom_id res chain seq x y z
N MET A 1 -36.29 -27.38 -2.24
CA MET A 1 -35.22 -26.89 -3.12
C MET A 1 -34.18 -26.24 -2.22
N HIS A 2 -33.10 -26.95 -1.89
CA HIS A 2 -31.98 -26.30 -1.20
C HIS A 2 -31.26 -25.42 -2.22
N ASP A 3 -31.13 -24.13 -1.91
CA ASP A 3 -30.38 -23.18 -2.73
C ASP A 3 -28.97 -23.71 -2.94
N ARG A 4 -28.56 -23.85 -4.20
CA ARG A 4 -27.20 -24.31 -4.52
C ARG A 4 -26.21 -23.22 -4.06
N PRO A 5 -25.09 -23.57 -3.40
CA PRO A 5 -24.12 -22.57 -2.98
C PRO A 5 -23.56 -21.83 -4.19
N THR A 6 -23.66 -20.50 -4.19
CA THR A 6 -23.21 -19.63 -5.29
C THR A 6 -21.74 -19.28 -5.11
N TRP A 7 -20.87 -19.89 -5.93
CA TRP A 7 -19.44 -19.59 -5.96
C TRP A 7 -19.17 -18.21 -6.56
N THR A 8 -18.43 -17.39 -5.83
CA THR A 8 -18.00 -16.06 -6.32
C THR A 8 -16.61 -16.18 -6.95
N PRO A 9 -16.43 -15.90 -8.25
CA PRO A 9 -15.12 -15.90 -8.87
C PRO A 9 -14.29 -14.73 -8.34
N ILE A 10 -13.09 -15.03 -7.85
CA ILE A 10 -12.14 -14.06 -7.29
C ILE A 10 -11.19 -13.59 -8.40
N ILE A 11 -10.53 -14.54 -9.06
CA ILE A 11 -9.58 -14.27 -10.14
C ILE A 11 -9.67 -15.38 -11.17
N SER A 12 -9.47 -15.02 -12.44
CA SER A 12 -9.31 -16.00 -13.52
C SER A 12 -8.27 -15.53 -14.52
N CYS A 13 -7.35 -16.41 -14.91
CA CYS A 13 -6.33 -16.13 -15.91
C CYS A 13 -6.20 -17.28 -16.92
N PRO A 14 -5.77 -16.99 -18.15
CA PRO A 14 -5.26 -18.01 -19.06
C PRO A 14 -3.97 -18.63 -18.50
N VAL A 15 -3.75 -19.91 -18.76
CA VAL A 15 -2.53 -20.64 -18.38
C VAL A 15 -1.95 -21.37 -19.57
N ASN A 16 -0.62 -21.45 -19.61
CA ASN A 16 0.17 -22.08 -20.67
C ASN A 16 0.95 -23.32 -20.17
N PHE A 17 0.59 -23.84 -19.00
CA PHE A 17 1.15 -25.06 -18.42
C PHE A 17 0.09 -26.17 -18.39
N PRO A 18 0.50 -27.45 -18.47
CA PRO A 18 -0.45 -28.57 -18.47
C PRO A 18 -0.92 -28.91 -17.04
N ILE A 19 -1.94 -29.78 -16.94
CA ILE A 19 -2.63 -30.08 -15.67
C ILE A 19 -1.70 -30.69 -14.60
N GLU A 20 -0.65 -31.40 -15.00
CA GLU A 20 0.31 -32.02 -14.10
C GLU A 20 1.08 -30.96 -13.29
N ILE A 21 1.32 -29.79 -13.88
CA ILE A 21 1.94 -28.66 -13.18
C ILE A 21 0.97 -28.06 -12.15
N PHE A 22 -0.33 -28.04 -12.47
CA PHE A 22 -1.35 -27.61 -11.52
C PHE A 22 -1.43 -28.57 -10.32
N GLU A 23 -1.38 -29.88 -10.56
CA GLU A 23 -1.37 -30.90 -9.51
C GLU A 23 -0.18 -30.75 -8.55
N ILE A 24 1.02 -30.53 -9.10
CA ILE A 24 2.21 -30.23 -8.30
C ILE A 24 1.99 -28.95 -7.47
N ALA A 25 1.45 -27.89 -8.08
CA ALA A 25 1.24 -26.62 -7.39
C ALA A 25 0.22 -26.72 -6.23
N ILE A 26 -0.90 -27.42 -6.42
CA ILE A 26 -1.89 -27.61 -5.35
C ILE A 26 -1.36 -28.54 -4.25
N SER A 27 -0.56 -29.57 -4.59
CA SER A 27 0.11 -30.41 -3.60
C SER A 27 1.06 -29.57 -2.72
N GLN A 28 1.87 -28.70 -3.34
CA GLN A 28 2.71 -27.74 -2.60
C GLN A 28 1.88 -26.78 -1.74
N LEU A 29 0.72 -26.32 -2.22
CA LEU A 29 -0.17 -25.48 -1.42
C LEU A 29 -0.76 -26.21 -0.19
N ILE A 30 -0.98 -27.52 -0.29
CA ILE A 30 -1.51 -28.37 0.79
C ILE A 30 -0.43 -28.65 1.84
N HIS A 31 0.78 -29.06 1.42
CA HIS A 31 1.84 -29.51 2.30
C HIS A 31 2.78 -28.39 2.77
N HIS A 32 2.95 -27.34 1.97
CA HIS A 32 3.88 -26.21 2.22
C HIS A 32 3.19 -24.84 2.12
N PRO A 33 2.09 -24.59 2.87
CA PRO A 33 1.38 -23.31 2.84
C PRO A 33 2.24 -22.11 3.28
N GLU A 34 3.34 -22.33 4.01
CA GLU A 34 4.30 -21.31 4.42
C GLU A 34 5.02 -20.63 3.24
N TYR A 35 5.04 -21.25 2.06
CA TYR A 35 5.56 -20.62 0.83
C TYR A 35 4.61 -19.54 0.29
N ASN A 36 3.32 -19.62 0.63
CA ASN A 36 2.28 -18.73 0.15
C ASN A 36 1.78 -17.75 1.23
N SER A 37 2.15 -17.96 2.49
CA SER A 37 1.79 -17.07 3.60
C SER A 37 2.89 -17.02 4.65
N THR A 38 3.47 -15.83 4.84
CA THR A 38 4.49 -15.58 5.87
C THR A 38 3.93 -15.69 7.29
N LEU A 39 2.62 -15.74 7.48
CA LEU A 39 1.98 -15.91 8.78
C LEU A 39 1.83 -17.38 9.21
N ILE A 40 1.93 -18.30 8.25
CA ILE A 40 1.87 -19.74 8.50
C ILE A 40 3.29 -20.27 8.72
N LEU A 41 3.46 -21.07 9.77
CA LEU A 41 4.71 -21.75 10.09
C LEU A 41 4.88 -23.02 9.26
N ARG A 42 3.85 -23.87 9.25
CA ARG A 42 3.79 -25.14 8.51
C ARG A 42 2.38 -25.73 8.50
N SER A 43 2.19 -26.75 7.66
CA SER A 43 1.04 -27.67 7.67
C SER A 43 1.40 -28.98 8.37
N GLU A 44 0.45 -29.55 9.13
CA GLU A 44 0.55 -30.92 9.66
C GLU A 44 -0.61 -31.74 9.12
N VAL A 45 -0.32 -32.88 8.49
CA VAL A 45 -1.36 -33.80 8.02
C VAL A 45 -1.90 -34.57 9.23
N VAL A 46 -3.21 -34.49 9.42
CA VAL A 46 -3.94 -35.21 10.48
C VAL A 46 -4.41 -36.55 9.96
N GLU A 47 -5.01 -36.55 8.77
CA GLU A 47 -5.59 -37.73 8.14
C GLU A 47 -5.62 -37.54 6.62
N GLU A 48 -5.51 -38.64 5.88
CA GLU A 48 -5.64 -38.68 4.44
C GLU A 48 -6.60 -39.80 4.05
N THR A 49 -7.59 -39.50 3.21
CA THR A 49 -8.59 -40.47 2.78
C THR A 49 -8.90 -40.37 1.29
N GLU A 50 -9.11 -41.53 0.67
CA GLU A 50 -9.57 -41.71 -0.72
C GLU A 50 -11.03 -42.18 -0.78
N SER A 51 -11.69 -42.34 0.37
CA SER A 51 -13.08 -42.77 0.47
C SER A 51 -13.81 -42.09 1.63
N ASN A 52 -15.14 -42.24 1.72
CA ASN A 52 -15.95 -41.69 2.83
C ASN A 52 -15.76 -40.18 3.04
N PHE A 53 -15.86 -39.39 1.95
CA PHE A 53 -15.66 -37.95 2.00
C PHE A 53 -16.70 -37.22 2.87
N VAL A 54 -16.24 -36.24 3.64
CA VAL A 54 -17.04 -35.43 4.56
C VAL A 54 -18.10 -34.60 3.84
N GLU A 55 -19.33 -34.59 4.38
CA GLU A 55 -20.46 -33.84 3.81
C GLU A 55 -20.31 -32.32 3.87
N ALA A 56 -19.42 -31.82 4.75
CA ALA A 56 -19.13 -30.39 4.87
C ALA A 56 -18.53 -29.80 3.59
N VAL A 57 -17.89 -30.63 2.74
CA VAL A 57 -17.28 -30.18 1.48
C VAL A 57 -18.38 -30.09 0.40
N PRO A 58 -18.55 -28.92 -0.25
CA PRO A 58 -19.60 -28.72 -1.23
C PRO A 58 -19.39 -29.61 -2.45
N ARG A 59 -20.47 -30.27 -2.89
CA ARG A 59 -20.47 -31.04 -4.14
C ARG A 59 -20.47 -30.10 -5.33
N LEU A 60 -19.57 -30.34 -6.29
CA LEU A 60 -19.52 -29.63 -7.55
C LEU A 60 -20.18 -30.47 -8.65
N GLU A 61 -21.08 -29.86 -9.42
CA GLU A 61 -21.78 -30.55 -10.51
C GLU A 61 -20.80 -31.00 -11.59
N GLY A 62 -20.86 -32.29 -11.96
CA GLY A 62 -19.94 -32.89 -12.92
C GLY A 62 -18.57 -33.29 -12.36
N TYR A 63 -18.36 -33.21 -11.05
CA TYR A 63 -17.10 -33.58 -10.40
C TYR A 63 -17.32 -34.48 -9.19
N HIS A 64 -16.39 -35.40 -8.96
CA HIS A 64 -16.36 -36.26 -7.77
C HIS A 64 -15.06 -36.04 -7.00
N ALA A 65 -15.14 -36.15 -5.67
CA ALA A 65 -13.94 -36.12 -4.84
C ALA A 65 -13.15 -37.42 -5.06
N VAL A 66 -11.83 -37.30 -5.18
CA VAL A 66 -10.91 -38.42 -5.40
C VAL A 66 -9.99 -38.63 -4.20
N GLN A 67 -9.67 -37.55 -3.48
CA GLN A 67 -8.78 -37.57 -2.32
C GLN A 67 -9.12 -36.40 -1.40
N CYS A 68 -8.98 -36.60 -0.10
CA CYS A 68 -9.13 -35.54 0.88
C CYS A 68 -8.00 -35.63 1.91
N ILE A 69 -7.26 -34.53 2.07
CA ILE A 69 -6.24 -34.38 3.10
C ILE A 69 -6.80 -33.48 4.20
N HIS A 70 -7.00 -34.04 5.38
CA HIS A 70 -7.29 -33.28 6.57
C HIS A 70 -5.98 -32.77 7.16
N ARG A 71 -5.80 -31.45 7.20
CA ARG A 71 -4.59 -30.80 7.73
C ARG A 71 -4.89 -29.86 8.88
N ARG A 72 -3.86 -29.60 9.68
CA ARG A 72 -3.80 -28.55 10.69
C ARG A 72 -2.74 -27.52 10.32
N LEU A 73 -3.18 -26.29 10.10
CA LEU A 73 -2.33 -25.13 9.85
C LEU A 73 -1.83 -24.55 11.17
N LEU A 74 -0.51 -24.45 11.31
CA LEU A 74 0.13 -23.84 12.48
C LEU A 74 0.62 -22.43 12.17
N PRO A 75 0.22 -21.40 12.95
CA PRO A 75 0.71 -20.04 12.77
C PRO A 75 2.14 -19.85 13.29
N ARG A 76 2.86 -18.89 12.71
CA ARG A 76 4.19 -18.48 13.23
C ARG A 76 4.13 -17.81 14.60
N ARG A 77 2.99 -17.21 14.96
CA ARG A 77 2.77 -16.52 16.23
C ARG A 77 1.51 -17.05 16.94
N PRO A 78 1.59 -18.21 17.63
CA PRO A 78 0.43 -18.84 18.28
C PRO A 78 -0.26 -17.98 19.35
N GLY A 79 0.46 -17.04 19.97
CA GLY A 79 -0.14 -16.09 20.92
C GLY A 79 -1.00 -15.00 20.26
N ARG A 80 -0.93 -14.85 18.94
CA ARG A 80 -1.70 -13.88 18.16
C ARG A 80 -2.81 -14.54 17.35
N ASP A 81 -2.50 -15.66 16.70
CA ASP A 81 -3.42 -16.39 15.83
C ASP A 81 -3.55 -17.84 16.30
N ALA A 82 -4.77 -18.39 16.28
CA ALA A 82 -5.03 -19.79 16.59
C ALA A 82 -4.67 -20.70 15.42
N ALA A 83 -4.39 -21.98 15.70
CA ALA A 83 -4.28 -23.01 14.65
C ALA A 83 -5.64 -23.25 13.96
N LEU A 84 -5.62 -23.68 12.71
CA LEU A 84 -6.82 -23.93 11.91
C LEU A 84 -6.76 -25.33 11.29
N GLU A 85 -7.76 -26.15 11.59
CA GLU A 85 -7.95 -27.42 10.88
C GLU A 85 -8.76 -27.17 9.60
N GLN A 86 -8.43 -27.92 8.54
CA GLN A 86 -8.95 -27.68 7.20
C GLN A 86 -8.94 -28.96 6.38
N TYR A 87 -10.04 -29.22 5.67
CA TYR A 87 -10.09 -30.24 4.63
C TYR A 87 -9.58 -29.68 3.31
N CYS A 88 -8.68 -30.43 2.67
CA CYS A 88 -8.17 -30.17 1.32
C CYS A 88 -8.69 -31.26 0.40
N SER A 89 -9.83 -31.00 -0.26
CA SER A 89 -10.51 -31.98 -1.10
C SER A 89 -10.15 -31.78 -2.57
N LEU A 90 -9.64 -32.83 -3.18
CA LEU A 90 -9.26 -32.90 -4.59
C LEU A 90 -10.39 -33.55 -5.38
N HIS A 91 -10.78 -32.92 -6.49
CA HIS A 91 -11.89 -33.36 -7.33
C HIS A 91 -11.49 -33.48 -8.80
N ALA A 92 -12.08 -34.48 -9.48
CA ALA A 92 -11.91 -34.77 -10.90
C ALA A 92 -13.28 -34.95 -11.59
N SER A 93 -13.37 -34.71 -12.90
CA SER A 93 -14.59 -34.92 -13.71
C SER A 93 -14.70 -36.35 -14.25
N GLU A 94 -13.57 -36.97 -14.55
CA GLU A 94 -13.43 -38.34 -15.08
C GLU A 94 -12.31 -39.07 -14.32
N SER A 95 -12.03 -40.34 -14.66
CA SER A 95 -10.84 -41.07 -14.19
C SER A 95 -9.56 -40.42 -14.74
N GLY A 96 -9.05 -39.42 -14.01
CA GLY A 96 -7.87 -38.64 -14.39
C GLY A 96 -7.39 -37.75 -13.25
N ASN A 97 -6.39 -36.90 -13.53
CA ASN A 97 -5.75 -36.04 -12.53
C ASN A 97 -6.74 -35.02 -11.93
N PRO A 98 -6.59 -34.69 -10.63
CA PRO A 98 -7.44 -33.70 -9.98
C PRO A 98 -7.18 -32.32 -10.59
N HIS A 99 -8.24 -31.71 -11.13
CA HIS A 99 -8.18 -30.34 -11.67
C HIS A 99 -8.90 -29.33 -10.77
N THR A 100 -9.35 -29.74 -9.58
CA THR A 100 -10.00 -28.87 -8.61
C THR A 100 -9.52 -29.20 -7.20
N LEU A 101 -9.09 -28.18 -6.45
CA LEU A 101 -8.85 -28.23 -5.01
C LEU A 101 -9.88 -27.37 -4.29
N ILE A 102 -10.57 -27.91 -3.29
CA ILE A 102 -11.45 -27.19 -2.37
C ILE A 102 -10.84 -27.19 -0.97
N LEU A 103 -10.59 -26.00 -0.44
CA LEU A 103 -10.14 -25.77 0.93
C LEU A 103 -11.34 -25.42 1.81
N THR A 104 -11.62 -26.25 2.81
CA THR A 104 -12.77 -26.12 3.72
C THR A 104 -12.29 -26.00 5.16
N PRO A 105 -12.21 -24.78 5.74
CA PRO A 105 -11.86 -24.61 7.15
C PRO A 105 -12.86 -25.31 8.07
N ILE A 106 -12.33 -25.98 9.09
CA ILE A 106 -13.11 -26.63 10.14
C ILE A 106 -13.19 -25.66 11.31
N VAL A 107 -14.35 -25.02 11.46
CA VAL A 107 -14.60 -24.05 12.52
C VAL A 107 -15.63 -24.58 13.50
N ALA A 108 -15.32 -24.50 14.79
CA ALA A 108 -16.33 -24.72 15.82
C ALA A 108 -17.37 -23.57 15.79
N PRO A 109 -18.58 -23.76 16.34
CA PRO A 109 -19.52 -22.67 16.54
C PRO A 109 -18.92 -21.64 17.51
N GLY A 110 -18.72 -20.39 17.08
CA GLY A 110 -18.29 -19.29 17.95
C GLY A 110 -16.95 -18.59 17.62
N PRO A 111 -15.83 -19.29 17.36
CA PRO A 111 -14.57 -18.62 17.01
C PRO A 111 -14.59 -18.01 15.59
N SER A 112 -14.01 -16.82 15.47
CA SER A 112 -13.66 -16.23 14.17
C SER A 112 -12.46 -16.95 13.55
N LEU A 113 -12.45 -17.07 12.22
CA LEU A 113 -11.27 -17.58 11.49
C LEU A 113 -10.00 -16.78 11.84
N PRO A 114 -8.82 -17.43 11.91
CA PRO A 114 -7.55 -16.75 12.17
C PRO A 114 -7.24 -15.67 11.14
N TYR A 115 -6.40 -14.69 11.52
CA TYR A 115 -6.07 -13.58 10.63
C TYR A 115 -5.36 -14.04 9.36
N TYR A 116 -4.60 -15.14 9.37
CA TYR A 116 -3.93 -15.63 8.17
C TYR A 116 -4.86 -16.32 7.15
N HIS A 117 -6.15 -16.50 7.46
CA HIS A 117 -7.15 -17.09 6.57
C HIS A 117 -8.18 -16.04 6.12
N PRO A 118 -8.63 -16.03 4.85
CA PRO A 118 -9.72 -15.15 4.41
C PRO A 118 -11.05 -15.54 5.07
N SER A 119 -11.98 -14.59 5.25
CA SER A 119 -13.29 -14.82 5.87
C SER A 119 -14.26 -15.55 4.93
N VAL A 120 -13.94 -16.78 4.54
CA VAL A 120 -14.72 -17.62 3.62
C VAL A 120 -15.00 -18.98 4.24
N SER A 121 -16.14 -19.55 3.87
CA SER A 121 -16.48 -20.93 4.21
C SER A 121 -15.74 -21.92 3.33
N HIS A 122 -15.44 -21.55 2.07
CA HIS A 122 -14.72 -22.41 1.13
C HIS A 122 -13.90 -21.58 0.15
N LEU A 123 -12.73 -22.09 -0.25
CA LEU A 123 -11.90 -21.56 -1.33
C LEU A 123 -11.61 -22.67 -2.34
N ALA A 124 -11.92 -22.44 -3.62
CA ALA A 124 -11.70 -23.40 -4.69
C ALA A 124 -10.64 -22.89 -5.68
N PHE A 125 -9.68 -23.75 -6.02
CA PHE A 125 -8.74 -23.57 -7.11
C PHE A 125 -9.14 -24.53 -8.23
N ARG A 126 -9.44 -24.01 -9.41
CA ARG A 126 -10.01 -24.79 -10.52
C ARG A 126 -9.22 -24.57 -11.80
N TYR A 127 -8.77 -25.67 -12.39
CA TYR A 127 -8.17 -25.71 -13.72
C TYR A 127 -9.23 -26.13 -14.74
N PHE A 128 -9.50 -25.25 -15.70
CA PHE A 128 -10.42 -25.50 -16.80
C PHE A 128 -9.62 -25.82 -18.06
N HIS A 129 -9.83 -27.02 -18.59
CA HIS A 129 -9.26 -27.44 -19.86
C HIS A 129 -9.75 -26.55 -21.01
N SER A 130 -8.88 -26.38 -22.02
CA SER A 130 -9.30 -25.78 -23.29
C SER A 130 -10.34 -26.70 -23.95
N PRO A 131 -11.49 -26.17 -24.42
CA PRO A 131 -12.41 -26.93 -25.24
C PRO A 131 -11.70 -27.39 -26.53
N MET A 132 -11.73 -28.69 -26.82
CA MET A 132 -11.26 -29.20 -28.11
C MET A 132 -11.97 -28.45 -29.24
N ASN A 133 -11.21 -27.93 -30.20
CA ASN A 133 -11.65 -27.09 -31.34
C ASN A 133 -11.85 -25.58 -31.07
N THR A 134 -11.23 -25.01 -30.04
CA THR A 134 -11.18 -23.55 -29.87
C THR A 134 -9.74 -23.08 -29.67
N ASP A 135 -9.40 -21.90 -30.21
CA ASP A 135 -8.09 -21.25 -30.01
C ASP A 135 -7.93 -20.65 -28.59
N THR A 136 -8.69 -21.17 -27.62
CA THR A 136 -8.73 -20.65 -26.25
C THR A 136 -7.77 -21.43 -25.38
N SER A 137 -6.86 -20.73 -24.68
CA SER A 137 -5.96 -21.37 -23.71
C SER A 137 -6.74 -21.95 -22.52
N ALA A 138 -6.20 -22.99 -21.88
CA ALA A 138 -6.68 -23.43 -20.57
C ALA A 138 -6.70 -22.27 -19.57
N ARG A 139 -7.51 -22.39 -18.51
CA ARG A 139 -7.70 -21.30 -17.53
C ARG A 139 -7.61 -21.79 -16.11
N LEU A 140 -6.94 -21.01 -15.26
CA LEU A 140 -7.03 -21.15 -13.82
C LEU A 140 -8.09 -20.17 -13.29
N ARG A 141 -8.83 -20.60 -12.28
CA ARG A 141 -9.76 -19.76 -11.53
C ARG A 141 -9.67 -20.05 -10.04
N ILE A 142 -9.72 -18.98 -9.24
CA ILE A 142 -9.95 -19.09 -7.80
C ILE A 142 -11.35 -18.57 -7.52
N GLU A 143 -12.14 -19.33 -6.76
CA GLU A 143 -13.52 -18.99 -6.40
C GLU A 143 -13.70 -19.16 -4.89
N ALA A 144 -14.64 -18.42 -4.28
CA ALA A 144 -14.96 -18.57 -2.87
C ALA A 144 -16.45 -18.66 -2.58
N LEU A 145 -16.77 -19.34 -1.49
CA LEU A 145 -18.06 -19.24 -0.80
C LEU A 145 -17.85 -18.43 0.47
N HIS A 146 -18.59 -17.34 0.63
CA HIS A 146 -18.44 -16.46 1.78
C HIS A 146 -19.03 -17.10 3.06
N LEU A 147 -18.54 -16.68 4.23
CA LEU A 147 -19.28 -16.96 5.47
C LEU A 147 -20.54 -16.06 5.52
N PRO A 148 -21.62 -16.49 6.19
CA PRO A 148 -22.77 -15.64 6.46
C PRO A 148 -22.32 -14.31 7.09
N ASN A 149 -22.89 -13.19 6.64
CA ASN A 149 -22.57 -11.82 7.08
C ASN A 149 -21.16 -11.30 6.73
N THR A 150 -20.41 -11.97 5.85
CA THR A 150 -19.14 -11.42 5.39
C THR A 150 -19.37 -10.21 4.51
N SER A 151 -18.83 -9.05 4.91
CA SER A 151 -18.94 -7.83 4.13
C SER A 151 -18.21 -7.96 2.78
N THR A 152 -18.93 -7.64 1.71
CA THR A 152 -18.41 -7.52 0.34
C THR A 152 -18.21 -6.07 -0.07
N ASP A 153 -18.29 -5.12 0.88
CA ASP A 153 -17.93 -3.72 0.68
C ASP A 153 -16.50 -3.62 0.12
N PRO A 154 -16.22 -2.74 -0.87
CA PRO A 154 -14.87 -2.36 -1.28
C PRO A 154 -13.87 -2.14 -0.15
N ASN A 155 -14.31 -1.63 1.00
CA ASN A 155 -13.46 -1.40 2.18
C ASN A 155 -13.29 -2.63 3.08
N SER A 156 -13.94 -3.75 2.76
CA SER A 156 -13.80 -4.98 3.53
C SER A 156 -12.43 -5.61 3.28
N ARG A 157 -11.88 -6.26 4.31
CA ARG A 157 -10.63 -7.02 4.21
C ARG A 157 -10.71 -8.09 3.10
N LEU A 158 -11.87 -8.73 2.99
CA LEU A 158 -12.12 -9.78 2.01
C LEU A 158 -12.04 -9.22 0.58
N TYR A 159 -12.69 -8.08 0.33
CA TYR A 159 -12.64 -7.42 -0.97
C TYR A 159 -11.20 -7.06 -1.37
N ARG A 160 -10.42 -6.45 -0.48
CA ARG A 160 -8.98 -6.14 -0.73
C ARG A 160 -8.08 -7.37 -0.93
N THR A 161 -8.51 -8.52 -0.42
CA THR A 161 -7.77 -9.79 -0.58
C THR A 161 -8.07 -10.43 -1.94
N PHE A 162 -9.28 -10.20 -2.47
CA PHE A 162 -9.80 -10.82 -3.69
C PHE A 162 -9.66 -9.95 -4.94
N ALA A 163 -9.71 -8.64 -4.78
CA ALA A 163 -9.35 -7.73 -5.85
C ALA A 163 -7.86 -7.91 -6.14
N ARG A 164 -7.53 -8.42 -7.34
CA ARG A 164 -6.26 -8.10 -7.99
C ARG A 164 -6.32 -6.60 -8.30
N GLU A 165 -6.03 -5.81 -7.27
CA GLU A 165 -6.04 -4.36 -7.38
C GLU A 165 -5.05 -3.99 -8.48
N ALA A 166 -5.45 -3.08 -9.38
CA ALA A 166 -4.59 -2.61 -10.48
C ALA A 166 -3.18 -2.19 -9.99
N TYR A 167 -3.08 -1.79 -8.71
CA TYR A 167 -1.84 -1.63 -7.98
C TYR A 167 -0.89 -2.84 -8.05
N GLN A 168 -1.36 -4.04 -7.72
CA GLN A 168 -0.51 -5.23 -7.65
C GLN A 168 0.08 -5.58 -9.03
N ASP A 169 -0.68 -5.34 -10.09
CA ASP A 169 -0.23 -5.57 -11.46
C ASP A 169 0.85 -4.59 -11.87
N LEU A 170 0.61 -3.30 -11.66
CA LEU A 170 1.62 -2.29 -11.93
C LEU A 170 2.86 -2.49 -11.06
N TYR A 171 2.68 -2.84 -9.78
CA TYR A 171 3.79 -3.10 -8.87
C TYR A 171 4.68 -4.24 -9.38
N LEU A 172 4.11 -5.34 -9.88
CA LEU A 172 4.90 -6.45 -10.43
C LEU A 172 5.67 -6.03 -11.69
N ILE A 173 5.07 -5.19 -12.53
CA ILE A 173 5.74 -4.60 -13.71
C ILE A 173 6.90 -3.70 -13.25
N MET A 174 6.66 -2.76 -12.34
CA MET A 174 7.67 -1.84 -11.81
C MET A 174 8.79 -2.59 -11.09
N ARG A 175 8.44 -3.63 -10.33
CA ARG A 175 9.41 -4.51 -9.68
C ARG A 175 10.31 -5.17 -10.71
N GLU A 176 9.76 -5.72 -11.78
CA GLU A 176 10.56 -6.37 -12.82
C GLU A 176 11.49 -5.38 -13.53
N ARG A 177 11.03 -4.15 -13.78
CA ARG A 177 11.82 -3.09 -14.43
C ARG A 177 12.95 -2.56 -13.57
N HIS A 178 12.73 -2.43 -12.25
CA HIS A 178 13.67 -1.77 -11.34
C HIS A 178 14.41 -2.72 -10.40
N LYS A 179 14.14 -4.05 -10.42
CA LYS A 179 14.83 -5.02 -9.53
C LYS A 179 16.36 -5.00 -9.66
N GLY A 180 16.90 -4.67 -10.84
CA GLY A 180 18.35 -4.60 -11.07
C GLY A 180 19.06 -3.55 -10.20
N LEU A 181 18.32 -2.59 -9.65
CA LEU A 181 18.86 -1.58 -8.72
C LEU A 181 19.36 -2.21 -7.40
N VAL A 182 18.91 -3.43 -7.07
CA VAL A 182 19.45 -4.21 -5.95
C VAL A 182 20.91 -4.55 -6.18
N ASP A 183 21.28 -4.93 -7.40
CA ASP A 183 22.64 -5.39 -7.74
C ASP A 183 23.63 -4.21 -7.85
N THR A 184 23.12 -3.02 -8.16
CA THR A 184 23.91 -1.79 -8.32
C THR A 184 23.85 -0.88 -7.10
N TRP A 185 23.34 -1.37 -5.97
CA TRP A 185 23.13 -0.56 -4.76
C TRP A 185 24.43 0.02 -4.21
N ARG A 186 24.41 1.32 -3.86
CA ARG A 186 25.59 2.06 -3.40
C ARG A 186 25.50 2.56 -1.96
N GLU A 187 24.37 2.34 -1.30
CA GLU A 187 24.20 2.73 0.11
C GLU A 187 24.58 1.58 1.05
N VAL A 188 24.85 1.93 2.30
CA VAL A 188 25.15 0.95 3.37
C VAL A 188 23.92 0.19 3.88
N THR A 189 22.72 0.64 3.49
CA THR A 189 21.44 0.06 3.91
C THR A 189 21.08 -1.16 3.06
N ASP A 190 20.13 -1.97 3.54
CA ASP A 190 19.70 -3.19 2.85
C ASP A 190 18.93 -2.88 1.55
N PRO A 191 19.46 -3.25 0.36
CA PRO A 191 18.79 -2.98 -0.90
C PRO A 191 17.45 -3.70 -1.04
N LEU A 192 17.29 -4.91 -0.49
CA LEU A 192 16.04 -5.66 -0.58
C LEU A 192 14.92 -4.97 0.20
N LYS A 193 15.26 -4.19 1.23
CA LYS A 193 14.29 -3.37 1.93
C LYS A 193 13.96 -2.11 1.12
N HIS A 194 14.99 -1.31 0.79
CA HIS A 194 14.78 0.03 0.25
C HIS A 194 14.32 0.04 -1.21
N VAL A 195 14.83 -0.86 -2.06
CA VAL A 195 14.45 -0.90 -3.47
C VAL A 195 12.98 -1.25 -3.64
N PHE A 196 12.49 -2.28 -2.98
CA PHE A 196 11.09 -2.70 -3.10
C PHE A 196 10.12 -1.78 -2.36
N GLU A 197 10.58 -1.07 -1.33
CA GLU A 197 9.82 -0.01 -0.66
C GLU A 197 9.56 1.16 -1.62
N ASP A 198 10.60 1.74 -2.24
CA ASP A 198 10.44 2.88 -3.13
C ASP A 198 9.71 2.52 -4.44
N ILE A 199 9.88 1.30 -4.96
CA ILE A 199 9.05 0.78 -6.07
C ILE A 199 7.57 0.77 -5.69
N GLY A 200 7.25 0.34 -4.46
CA GLY A 200 5.88 0.33 -3.96
C GLY A 200 5.29 1.73 -3.77
N ILE A 201 6.09 2.68 -3.29
CA ILE A 201 5.71 4.09 -3.13
C ILE A 201 5.49 4.75 -4.49
N ALA A 202 6.42 4.57 -5.43
CA ALA A 202 6.28 5.10 -6.80
C ALA A 202 5.00 4.58 -7.46
N THR A 203 4.77 3.26 -7.40
CA THR A 203 3.55 2.63 -7.94
C THR A 203 2.28 3.23 -7.33
N TYR A 204 2.29 3.50 -6.02
CA TYR A 204 1.16 4.12 -5.32
C TYR A 204 0.92 5.54 -5.80
N LEU A 205 1.97 6.37 -5.89
CA LEU A 205 1.90 7.75 -6.37
C LEU A 205 1.37 7.82 -7.80
N MET A 206 1.81 6.92 -8.69
CA MET A 206 1.34 6.86 -10.07
C MET A 206 -0.19 6.65 -10.15
N PHE A 207 -0.75 5.76 -9.33
CA PHE A 207 -2.19 5.55 -9.24
C PHE A 207 -2.90 6.71 -8.56
N LEU A 208 -2.34 7.22 -7.47
CA LEU A 208 -2.89 8.36 -6.75
C LEU A 208 -3.04 9.54 -7.69
N TRP A 209 -2.02 9.83 -8.50
CA TRP A 209 -2.02 10.91 -9.47
C TRP A 209 -2.95 10.64 -10.66
N LYS A 210 -2.98 9.40 -11.18
CA LYS A 210 -3.96 8.99 -12.20
C LYS A 210 -5.38 9.37 -11.76
N ASP A 211 -5.77 8.98 -10.54
CA ASP A 211 -7.10 9.25 -10.00
C ASP A 211 -7.31 10.75 -9.71
N THR A 212 -6.35 11.38 -9.03
CA THR A 212 -6.48 12.76 -8.54
C THR A 212 -6.56 13.80 -9.66
N PHE A 213 -5.80 13.60 -10.74
CA PHE A 213 -5.67 14.58 -11.82
C PHE A 213 -6.45 14.19 -13.09
N SER A 214 -7.23 13.11 -13.05
CA SER A 214 -8.14 12.76 -14.14
C SER A 214 -9.21 13.85 -14.32
N THR A 215 -9.32 14.40 -15.53
CA THR A 215 -10.43 15.28 -15.91
C THR A 215 -11.59 14.47 -16.49
N SER A 216 -12.83 14.90 -16.22
CA SER A 216 -14.03 14.32 -16.85
C SER A 216 -13.93 14.45 -18.37
N GLY A 217 -13.66 13.34 -19.07
CA GLY A 217 -13.50 13.30 -20.53
C GLY A 217 -12.08 12.96 -21.02
N SER A 218 -11.08 12.85 -20.14
CA SER A 218 -9.78 12.28 -20.53
C SER A 218 -9.92 10.79 -20.82
N THR A 219 -9.78 10.41 -22.09
CA THR A 219 -9.64 9.01 -22.49
C THR A 219 -8.21 8.58 -22.18
N VAL A 220 -8.01 7.99 -21.00
CA VAL A 220 -6.75 7.30 -20.71
C VAL A 220 -6.73 6.06 -21.60
N VAL A 221 -5.86 6.05 -22.60
CA VAL A 221 -5.67 4.90 -23.49
C VAL A 221 -4.84 3.87 -22.73
N ASP A 222 -5.49 3.04 -21.90
CA ASP A 222 -4.85 1.97 -21.12
C ASP A 222 -4.41 0.76 -22.00
N SER A 223 -4.41 0.89 -23.33
CA SER A 223 -3.99 -0.17 -24.28
C SER A 223 -2.53 -0.09 -24.72
N ALA A 224 -1.75 0.88 -24.24
CA ALA A 224 -0.32 0.98 -24.51
C ALA A 224 0.48 -0.05 -23.68
N GLU A 225 1.72 -0.35 -24.08
CA GLU A 225 2.65 -1.20 -23.32
C GLU A 225 3.07 -0.56 -21.98
N GLU A 226 3.14 0.78 -21.95
CA GLU A 226 3.49 1.59 -20.78
C GLU A 226 2.42 2.68 -20.54
N PRO A 227 1.16 2.32 -20.21
CA PRO A 227 0.04 3.27 -20.16
C PRO A 227 0.27 4.39 -19.12
N TRP A 228 1.00 4.09 -18.04
CA TRP A 228 1.32 5.03 -16.97
C TRP A 228 2.10 6.26 -17.43
N LYS A 229 2.90 6.14 -18.49
CA LYS A 229 3.63 7.29 -19.05
C LYS A 229 2.70 8.38 -19.59
N SER A 230 1.45 8.04 -19.88
CA SER A 230 0.42 8.98 -20.33
C SER A 230 -0.59 9.38 -19.25
N TRP A 231 -0.50 8.80 -18.04
CA TRP A 231 -1.50 9.05 -17.00
C TRP A 231 -1.49 10.52 -16.54
N PRO A 232 -2.67 11.06 -16.18
CA PRO A 232 -2.78 12.36 -15.54
C PRO A 232 -1.87 12.45 -14.31
N ARG A 233 -1.30 13.64 -14.09
CA ARG A 233 -0.30 13.90 -13.05
C ARG A 233 -0.32 15.37 -12.62
N PRO A 234 0.34 15.71 -11.50
CA PRO A 234 0.37 17.08 -11.01
C PRO A 234 0.90 18.05 -12.09
N PRO A 235 0.24 19.19 -12.35
CA PRO A 235 0.68 20.11 -13.40
C PRO A 235 2.07 20.71 -13.18
N GLY A 236 2.47 20.90 -11.91
CA GLY A 236 3.80 21.38 -11.52
C GLY A 236 4.84 20.27 -11.35
N GLY A 237 4.50 19.00 -11.62
CA GLY A 237 5.37 17.86 -11.32
C GLY A 237 5.38 17.50 -9.84
N PHE A 238 6.39 16.74 -9.40
CA PHE A 238 6.57 16.36 -7.99
C PHE A 238 7.82 16.99 -7.38
N LEU A 239 7.82 17.12 -6.05
CA LEU A 239 9.01 17.44 -5.27
C LEU A 239 9.16 16.42 -4.13
N ASP A 240 10.25 15.66 -4.15
CA ASP A 240 10.62 14.70 -3.11
C ASP A 240 11.51 15.41 -2.07
N LEU A 241 10.90 15.81 -0.95
CA LEU A 241 11.55 16.55 0.14
C LEU A 241 12.28 15.57 1.06
N GLY A 242 13.59 15.78 1.22
CA GLY A 242 14.43 14.83 1.94
C GLY A 242 14.60 13.53 1.17
N CYS A 243 14.83 13.60 -0.14
CA CYS A 243 14.83 12.46 -1.05
C CYS A 243 15.93 11.41 -0.76
N GLY A 244 16.85 11.70 0.16
CA GLY A 244 17.86 10.76 0.61
C GLY A 244 18.72 10.27 -0.56
N ASN A 245 18.75 8.94 -0.74
CA ASN A 245 19.53 8.33 -1.81
C ASN A 245 19.03 8.68 -3.22
N GLY A 246 17.85 9.30 -3.37
CA GLY A 246 17.29 9.73 -4.65
C GLY A 246 16.58 8.61 -5.44
N LEU A 247 16.40 7.42 -4.86
CA LEU A 247 15.84 6.27 -5.56
C LEU A 247 14.38 6.49 -6.00
N LEU A 248 13.51 7.00 -5.13
CA LEU A 248 12.13 7.30 -5.51
C LEU A 248 12.06 8.31 -6.67
N THR A 249 12.83 9.39 -6.57
CA THR A 249 12.97 10.38 -7.64
C THR A 249 13.48 9.75 -8.95
N HIS A 250 14.47 8.85 -8.86
CA HIS A 250 14.98 8.10 -10.01
C HIS A 250 13.89 7.25 -10.68
N ILE A 251 13.16 6.45 -9.91
CA ILE A 251 12.10 5.57 -10.42
C ILE A 251 11.02 6.41 -11.13
N LEU A 252 10.52 7.46 -10.50
CA LEU A 252 9.49 8.33 -11.09
C LEU A 252 9.99 9.00 -12.38
N THR A 253 11.24 9.48 -12.38
CA THR A 253 11.86 10.09 -13.58
C THR A 253 12.00 9.08 -14.72
N ALA A 254 12.48 7.87 -14.43
CA ALA A 254 12.63 6.80 -15.41
C ALA A 254 11.27 6.36 -16.01
N GLU A 255 10.20 6.44 -15.22
CA GLU A 255 8.83 6.16 -15.65
C GLU A 255 8.11 7.37 -16.25
N GLY A 256 8.84 8.44 -16.56
CA GLY A 256 8.39 9.58 -17.34
C GLY A 256 7.67 10.66 -16.54
N TYR A 257 7.71 10.62 -15.21
CA TYR A 257 7.18 11.68 -14.36
C TYR A 257 8.20 12.79 -14.18
N VAL A 258 7.75 14.04 -14.28
CA VAL A 258 8.60 15.23 -14.13
C VAL A 258 8.55 15.68 -12.68
N GLY A 259 9.72 15.93 -12.10
CA GLY A 259 9.87 16.40 -10.75
C GLY A 259 11.31 16.38 -10.29
N SER A 260 11.54 16.76 -9.05
CA SER A 260 12.87 16.91 -8.48
C SER A 260 12.95 16.29 -7.08
N GLY A 261 14.14 15.84 -6.69
CA GLY A 261 14.45 15.37 -5.35
C GLY A 261 15.46 16.29 -4.68
N VAL A 262 15.19 16.64 -3.42
CA VAL A 262 16.03 17.55 -2.64
C VAL A 262 16.49 16.89 -1.37
N ASP A 263 17.79 16.97 -1.09
CA ASP A 263 18.39 16.55 0.17
C ASP A 263 19.44 17.57 0.63
N LEU A 264 19.80 17.53 1.92
CA LEU A 264 20.83 18.40 2.49
C LEU A 264 22.23 18.08 1.97
N ARG A 265 22.42 16.91 1.35
CA ARG A 265 23.69 16.51 0.75
C ARG A 265 23.48 15.48 -0.35
N ALA A 266 24.39 15.49 -1.32
CA ALA A 266 24.42 14.44 -2.33
C ALA A 266 24.78 13.10 -1.66
N ARG A 267 24.05 12.03 -2.02
CA ARG A 267 24.30 10.67 -1.51
C ARG A 267 25.16 9.87 -2.49
N ALA A 268 25.71 8.75 -2.02
CA ALA A 268 26.62 7.91 -2.81
C ALA A 268 25.95 7.40 -4.09
N SER A 269 24.64 7.15 -4.04
CA SER A 269 23.86 6.70 -5.19
C SER A 269 23.71 7.73 -6.30
N TRP A 270 23.78 9.04 -5.99
CA TRP A 270 23.41 10.09 -6.95
C TRP A 270 24.28 10.06 -8.21
N SER A 271 25.60 9.95 -8.06
CA SER A 271 26.54 9.93 -9.20
C SER A 271 26.42 8.70 -10.11
N HIS A 272 25.66 7.69 -9.70
CA HIS A 272 25.47 6.43 -10.42
C HIS A 272 24.17 6.37 -11.20
N TYR A 273 23.23 7.28 -10.93
CA TYR A 273 22.01 7.36 -11.73
C TYR A 273 22.30 7.91 -13.14
N PRO A 274 21.42 7.67 -14.13
CA PRO A 274 21.52 8.33 -15.43
C PRO A 274 21.57 9.85 -15.31
N VAL A 275 22.17 10.53 -16.30
CA VAL A 275 22.36 11.99 -16.30
C VAL A 275 21.02 12.72 -16.17
N GLU A 276 19.97 12.15 -16.75
CA GLU A 276 18.60 12.66 -16.68
C GLU A 276 18.10 12.72 -15.23
N THR A 277 18.39 11.69 -14.42
CA THR A 277 18.05 11.66 -12.99
C THR A 277 18.97 12.56 -12.17
N GLN A 278 20.28 12.55 -12.46
CA GLN A 278 21.23 13.42 -11.77
C GLN A 278 20.83 14.90 -11.89
N ALA A 279 20.31 15.31 -13.04
CA ALA A 279 19.82 16.66 -13.28
C ALA A 279 18.58 17.05 -12.45
N GLN A 280 17.87 16.07 -11.87
CA GLN A 280 16.69 16.28 -11.00
C GLN A 280 17.01 16.14 -9.50
N LEU A 281 18.25 15.81 -9.13
CA LEU A 281 18.66 15.63 -7.75
C LEU A 281 19.50 16.82 -7.29
N HIS A 282 19.05 17.51 -6.24
CA HIS A 282 19.62 18.79 -5.85
C HIS A 282 19.98 18.83 -4.37
N VAL A 283 21.20 19.32 -4.11
CA VAL A 283 21.63 19.63 -2.76
C VAL A 283 21.10 21.00 -2.40
N HIS A 284 20.08 21.04 -1.53
CA HIS A 284 19.47 22.30 -1.12
C HIS A 284 19.01 22.24 0.34
N ALA A 285 19.36 23.27 1.11
CA ALA A 285 18.89 23.45 2.47
C ALA A 285 17.56 24.19 2.46
N PHE A 286 16.50 23.43 2.72
CA PHE A 286 15.15 23.97 2.73
C PHE A 286 14.83 24.64 4.06
N ASP A 287 14.62 25.95 4.05
CA ASP A 287 14.09 26.71 5.19
C ASP A 287 12.58 26.86 5.05
N PRO A 288 11.76 26.08 5.78
CA PRO A 288 10.31 26.17 5.71
C PRO A 288 9.74 27.44 6.37
N THR A 289 10.59 28.26 7.01
CA THR A 289 10.18 29.53 7.62
C THR A 289 10.48 30.74 6.72
N ASP A 290 11.24 30.57 5.64
CA ASP A 290 11.56 31.67 4.73
C ASP A 290 10.36 31.98 3.80
N ASP A 291 9.81 33.18 3.94
CA ASP A 291 8.68 33.66 3.13
C ASP A 291 9.05 33.83 1.64
N SER A 292 10.35 33.85 1.32
CA SER A 292 10.90 34.16 0.01
C SER A 292 11.51 32.97 -0.72
N LEU A 293 11.20 31.72 -0.29
CA LEU A 293 11.67 30.43 -0.85
C LEU A 293 12.38 30.60 -2.19
N ASP A 294 13.66 30.21 -2.27
CA ASP A 294 14.51 30.43 -3.45
C ASP A 294 13.76 30.18 -4.77
N PRO A 295 13.29 31.25 -5.45
CA PRO A 295 12.41 31.13 -6.60
C PRO A 295 13.18 30.68 -7.84
N SER A 296 14.52 30.65 -7.79
CA SER A 296 15.36 30.10 -8.84
C SER A 296 15.35 28.58 -8.87
N PHE A 297 14.96 27.95 -7.76
CA PHE A 297 15.03 26.51 -7.59
C PHE A 297 13.67 25.85 -7.35
N THR A 298 12.80 26.46 -6.53
CA THR A 298 11.58 25.76 -6.06
C THR A 298 10.30 26.48 -6.48
N ILE A 299 9.63 25.98 -7.51
CA ILE A 299 8.22 26.32 -7.77
C ILE A 299 7.37 25.23 -7.13
N LEU A 300 6.87 25.49 -5.92
CA LEU A 300 5.95 24.58 -5.22
C LEU A 300 4.50 24.66 -5.73
N ARG A 301 4.19 25.69 -6.51
CA ARG A 301 2.83 25.91 -7.02
C ARG A 301 2.44 24.81 -8.01
N ASN A 302 1.27 24.21 -7.79
CA ASN A 302 0.77 23.04 -8.53
C ASN A 302 1.68 21.80 -8.48
N THR A 303 2.69 21.79 -7.62
CA THR A 303 3.59 20.65 -7.41
C THR A 303 2.97 19.69 -6.40
N PHE A 304 3.22 18.39 -6.54
CA PHE A 304 2.86 17.42 -5.52
C PHE A 304 4.05 17.15 -4.62
N ILE A 305 3.93 17.45 -3.34
CA ILE A 305 5.02 17.33 -2.38
C ILE A 305 5.04 15.90 -1.82
N ILE A 306 6.19 15.25 -1.89
CA ILE A 306 6.41 13.91 -1.35
C ILE A 306 7.32 14.05 -0.14
N ASP A 307 6.88 13.51 0.98
CA ASP A 307 7.68 13.20 2.15
C ASP A 307 7.74 11.68 2.28
N ASN A 308 8.84 11.12 1.81
CA ASN A 308 9.22 9.74 2.00
C ASN A 308 10.25 9.68 3.13
N HIS A 309 9.78 9.68 4.39
CA HIS A 309 10.63 9.64 5.59
C HIS A 309 11.50 10.89 5.79
N ALA A 310 10.94 12.09 5.58
CA ALA A 310 11.64 13.37 5.59
C ALA A 310 12.01 13.92 6.99
N ASP A 311 11.98 13.07 8.03
CA ASP A 311 12.38 13.40 9.41
C ASP A 311 11.78 14.73 9.93
N GLU A 312 12.62 15.74 10.18
CA GLU A 312 12.27 17.06 10.72
C GLU A 312 11.33 17.85 9.79
N LEU A 313 11.27 17.51 8.50
CA LEU A 313 10.40 18.17 7.52
C LEU A 313 8.97 17.61 7.52
N THR A 314 8.73 16.44 8.10
CA THR A 314 7.40 15.79 8.16
C THR A 314 6.27 16.75 8.54
N PRO A 315 6.35 17.54 9.65
CA PRO A 315 5.27 18.46 10.02
C PRO A 315 5.12 19.66 9.08
N TRP A 316 6.18 20.02 8.34
CA TRP A 316 6.17 21.16 7.42
C TRP A 316 5.46 20.86 6.11
N VAL A 317 5.36 19.60 5.68
CA VAL A 317 4.75 19.20 4.40
C VAL A 317 3.34 19.79 4.18
N PRO A 318 2.35 19.61 5.09
CA PRO A 318 1.02 20.20 4.90
C PRO A 318 1.02 21.74 4.97
N VAL A 319 1.95 22.32 5.73
CA VAL A 319 2.12 23.77 5.88
C VAL A 319 2.58 24.38 4.55
N LEU A 320 3.65 23.83 3.99
CA LEU A 320 4.22 24.25 2.70
C LEU A 320 3.24 24.02 1.56
N ALA A 321 2.54 22.88 1.56
CA ALA A 321 1.56 22.58 0.53
C ALA A 321 0.42 23.63 0.50
N THR A 322 0.04 24.18 1.66
CA THR A 322 -0.94 25.27 1.74
C THR A 322 -0.34 26.62 1.41
N LEU A 323 0.82 26.94 1.97
CA LEU A 323 1.48 28.23 1.80
C LEU A 323 1.80 28.54 0.32
N HIS A 324 2.13 27.51 -0.46
CA HIS A 324 2.58 27.66 -1.85
C HIS A 324 1.59 27.15 -2.90
N ASP A 325 0.33 26.90 -2.53
CA ASP A 325 -0.70 26.45 -3.48
C ASP A 325 -0.26 25.18 -4.25
N ALA A 326 0.27 24.20 -3.50
CA ALA A 326 0.67 22.91 -4.04
C ALA A 326 -0.56 22.13 -4.52
N ALA A 327 -0.36 21.23 -5.49
CA ALA A 327 -1.42 20.36 -6.01
C ALA A 327 -1.85 19.28 -5.00
N GLY A 328 -0.99 18.98 -4.03
CA GLY A 328 -1.25 18.03 -2.96
C GLY A 328 0.05 17.58 -2.31
N TYR A 329 -0.07 16.65 -1.37
CA TYR A 329 1.08 16.00 -0.77
C TYR A 329 0.80 14.57 -0.31
N LEU A 330 1.89 13.82 -0.16
CA LEU A 330 1.96 12.54 0.54
C LEU A 330 3.03 12.67 1.63
N SER A 331 2.72 12.23 2.85
CA SER A 331 3.69 12.13 3.95
C SER A 331 3.68 10.72 4.52
N ILE A 332 4.86 10.09 4.58
CA ILE A 332 5.08 8.76 5.18
C ILE A 332 5.91 8.95 6.46
N PRO A 333 5.27 9.24 7.61
CA PRO A 333 5.99 9.54 8.84
C PRO A 333 6.66 8.31 9.47
N CYS A 334 7.99 8.32 9.63
CA CYS A 334 8.72 7.28 10.38
C CYS A 334 9.31 7.75 11.71
N CYS A 335 9.87 8.95 11.73
CA CYS A 335 10.46 9.61 12.89
C CYS A 335 9.47 10.64 13.44
N ALA A 336 9.27 10.62 14.76
CA ALA A 336 8.30 11.50 15.41
C ALA A 336 8.94 12.86 15.70
N TRP A 337 8.77 13.81 14.78
CA TRP A 337 9.24 15.19 14.90
C TRP A 337 8.06 16.15 14.96
N ALA A 338 8.09 17.07 15.92
CA ALA A 338 7.35 18.31 15.86
C ALA A 338 8.20 19.37 15.10
N PHE A 339 7.68 20.58 14.96
CA PHE A 339 8.35 21.64 14.20
C PHE A 339 9.75 21.98 14.73
N ASP A 340 9.93 22.06 16.05
CA ASP A 340 11.18 22.53 16.69
C ASP A 340 12.02 21.41 17.34
N ALA A 341 11.42 20.23 17.55
CA ALA A 341 12.00 19.18 18.37
C ALA A 341 11.33 17.84 18.11
N LYS A 342 11.83 16.77 18.74
CA LYS A 342 11.13 15.47 18.72
C LYS A 342 9.73 15.62 19.30
N PHE A 343 8.78 14.92 18.69
CA PHE A 343 7.39 14.93 19.12
C PHE A 343 7.25 14.28 20.51
N GLU A 344 6.61 15.00 21.43
CA GLU A 344 6.32 14.51 22.77
C GLU A 344 4.80 14.42 23.01
N ARG A 345 4.34 13.22 23.39
CA ARG A 345 2.92 12.94 23.62
C ARG A 345 2.29 13.83 24.68
N ALA A 346 3.01 14.11 25.78
CA ALA A 346 2.47 14.83 26.93
C ALA A 346 2.09 16.29 26.61
N ASN A 347 2.74 16.88 25.60
CA ASN A 347 2.64 18.31 25.29
C ASN A 347 1.83 18.59 24.01
N SER A 348 1.27 17.56 23.37
CA SER A 348 0.67 17.68 22.03
C SER A 348 -0.81 17.33 22.03
N SER A 349 -1.68 18.34 22.21
CA SER A 349 -3.14 18.18 22.19
C SER A 349 -3.76 18.03 20.79
N GLY A 350 -2.94 18.09 19.72
CA GLY A 350 -3.41 18.15 18.34
C GLY A 350 -3.99 19.52 18.00
N TYR A 351 -4.18 19.79 16.72
CA TYR A 351 -4.77 21.05 16.26
C TYR A 351 -6.31 21.02 16.38
N PRO A 352 -6.96 22.19 16.57
CA PRO A 352 -8.41 22.25 16.63
C PRO A 352 -9.02 21.89 15.28
N LEU A 353 -10.06 21.05 15.31
CA LEU A 353 -10.86 20.75 14.12
C LEU A 353 -11.77 21.94 13.80
N PRO A 354 -11.95 22.29 12.51
CA PRO A 354 -12.78 23.42 12.12
C PRO A 354 -14.26 23.18 12.44
N GLU A 355 -14.95 24.24 12.84
CA GLU A 355 -16.39 24.25 12.97
C GLU A 355 -17.03 23.89 11.62
N GLY A 356 -18.03 23.00 11.63
CA GLY A 356 -18.71 22.56 10.41
C GLY A 356 -18.11 21.34 9.71
N ILE A 357 -17.04 20.73 10.23
CA ILE A 357 -16.53 19.43 9.72
C ILE A 357 -17.56 18.29 9.87
N GLY A 358 -18.56 18.46 10.75
CA GLY A 358 -19.66 17.52 10.93
C GLY A 358 -19.28 16.25 11.72
N MET A 359 -18.12 16.25 12.37
CA MET A 359 -17.61 15.10 13.15
C MET A 359 -17.03 15.59 14.48
N THR A 360 -17.17 14.78 15.54
CA THR A 360 -16.43 15.01 16.80
C THR A 360 -14.96 14.62 16.62
N LYS A 361 -14.10 15.00 17.58
CA LYS A 361 -12.68 14.62 17.55
C LYS A 361 -12.50 13.10 17.59
N GLU A 362 -13.35 12.41 18.34
CA GLU A 362 -13.34 10.95 18.47
C GLU A 362 -13.73 10.29 17.14
N GLN A 363 -14.81 10.78 16.50
CA GLN A 363 -15.24 10.31 15.18
C GLN A 363 -14.18 10.56 14.10
N PHE A 364 -13.48 11.70 14.17
CA PHE A 364 -12.36 11.98 13.29
C PHE A 364 -11.22 10.99 13.51
N ILE A 365 -10.83 10.72 14.76
CA ILE A 365 -9.75 9.76 15.06
C ILE A 365 -10.11 8.35 14.58
N GLU A 366 -11.37 7.95 14.74
CA GLU A 366 -11.88 6.67 14.24
C GLU A 366 -11.79 6.58 12.71
N SER A 367 -12.13 7.67 12.00
CA SER A 367 -12.09 7.69 10.53
C SER A 367 -10.68 7.62 9.94
N LEU A 368 -9.64 7.98 10.70
CA LEU A 368 -8.24 7.82 10.28
C LEU A 368 -7.82 6.35 10.13
N ASN A 369 -8.62 5.42 10.67
CA ASN A 369 -8.43 3.97 10.55
C ASN A 369 -6.98 3.55 10.85
N LEU A 370 -6.44 4.00 11.98
CA LEU A 370 -5.00 3.91 12.28
C LEU A 370 -4.48 2.47 12.47
N GLY A 371 -5.36 1.47 12.49
CA GLY A 371 -5.07 0.07 12.75
C GLY A 371 -4.77 -0.22 14.23
N GLY A 372 -4.99 -1.46 14.67
CA GLY A 372 -4.79 -1.90 16.05
C GLY A 372 -6.08 -2.26 16.78
N ASP A 373 -5.99 -2.57 18.08
CA ASP A 373 -7.09 -2.97 18.97
C ASP A 373 -8.03 -1.80 19.37
N GLY A 374 -7.99 -0.69 18.63
CA GLY A 374 -8.77 0.52 18.91
C GLY A 374 -8.25 1.36 20.08
N SER A 375 -7.18 0.96 20.77
CA SER A 375 -6.74 1.68 21.97
C SER A 375 -6.07 3.03 21.68
N ASN A 376 -5.59 3.29 20.45
CA ASN A 376 -4.88 4.52 20.03
C ASN A 376 -3.81 5.02 21.05
N THR A 377 -3.29 4.12 21.89
CA THR A 377 -2.46 4.48 23.05
C THR A 377 -0.98 4.61 22.72
N SER A 378 -0.55 4.12 21.56
CA SER A 378 0.87 4.12 21.18
C SER A 378 1.36 5.54 20.88
N SER A 379 2.63 5.83 21.18
CA SER A 379 3.25 7.12 20.86
C SER A 379 3.12 7.45 19.36
N TYR A 380 3.25 6.44 18.51
CA TYR A 380 3.12 6.61 17.06
C TYR A 380 1.67 6.88 16.61
N SER A 381 0.68 6.23 17.23
CA SER A 381 -0.73 6.53 16.96
C SER A 381 -1.03 7.99 17.30
N MET A 382 -0.54 8.48 18.44
CA MET A 382 -0.70 9.89 18.83
C MET A 382 0.00 10.86 17.87
N TYR A 383 1.19 10.50 17.38
CA TYR A 383 1.89 11.29 16.38
C TYR A 383 1.10 11.37 15.05
N ARG A 384 0.54 10.25 14.60
CA ARG A 384 -0.31 10.19 13.39
C ARG A 384 -1.58 11.02 13.53
N ILE A 385 -2.23 10.96 14.70
CA ILE A 385 -3.38 11.84 15.02
C ILE A 385 -2.96 13.30 14.97
N TRP A 386 -1.81 13.65 15.56
CA TRP A 386 -1.30 15.02 15.56
C TRP A 386 -1.06 15.53 14.13
N LEU A 387 -0.37 14.77 13.27
CA LEU A 387 -0.16 15.10 11.86
C LEU A 387 -1.47 15.22 11.06
N ALA A 388 -2.44 14.33 11.32
CA ALA A 388 -3.75 14.40 10.69
C ALA A 388 -4.51 15.67 11.11
N THR A 389 -4.52 16.02 12.41
CA THR A 389 -5.16 17.27 12.86
C THR A 389 -4.45 18.51 12.31
N LEU A 390 -3.12 18.49 12.23
CA LEU A 390 -2.33 19.55 11.60
C LEU A 390 -2.72 19.72 10.13
N SER A 391 -2.82 18.62 9.39
CA SER A 391 -3.23 18.62 7.98
C SER A 391 -4.62 19.23 7.77
N VAL A 392 -5.59 18.88 8.62
CA VAL A 392 -6.93 19.51 8.63
C VAL A 392 -6.83 21.01 8.94
N HIS A 393 -6.00 21.39 9.92
CA HIS A 393 -5.78 22.78 10.28
C HIS A 393 -5.16 23.60 9.15
N CYS A 394 -4.30 22.98 8.33
CA CYS A 394 -3.76 23.53 7.10
C CYS A 394 -4.78 23.57 5.95
N GLY A 395 -6.03 23.13 6.15
CA GLY A 395 -7.12 23.23 5.17
C GLY A 395 -7.24 22.06 4.20
N TRP A 396 -6.65 20.90 4.51
CA TRP A 396 -6.72 19.69 3.68
C TRP A 396 -7.80 18.71 4.15
N VAL A 397 -8.44 18.05 3.20
CA VAL A 397 -9.13 16.78 3.48
C VAL A 397 -8.04 15.74 3.72
N VAL A 398 -8.07 15.12 4.89
CA VAL A 398 -7.09 14.10 5.27
C VAL A 398 -7.56 12.73 4.83
N GLU A 399 -6.74 12.10 3.98
CA GLU A 399 -6.85 10.70 3.62
C GLU A 399 -5.69 9.94 4.26
N CYS A 400 -5.95 8.70 4.68
CA CYS A 400 -5.01 7.88 5.42
C CYS A 400 -4.94 6.51 4.77
N GLU A 401 -3.74 6.07 4.39
CA GLU A 401 -3.55 4.81 3.67
C GLU A 401 -2.46 3.95 4.32
N THR A 402 -2.66 2.64 4.31
CA THR A 402 -1.63 1.65 4.64
C THR A 402 -0.99 1.15 3.35
N LEU A 403 0.19 1.67 3.04
CA LEU A 403 0.94 1.32 1.85
C LEU A 403 1.38 -0.15 1.87
N ARG A 404 1.31 -0.80 0.71
CA ARG A 404 1.76 -2.20 0.50
C ARG A 404 3.28 -2.28 0.29
N ILE A 405 4.04 -1.77 1.27
CA ILE A 405 5.51 -1.72 1.26
C ILE A 405 6.11 -2.56 2.40
N PRO A 406 7.36 -3.05 2.28
CA PRO A 406 8.04 -3.87 3.30
C PRO A 406 8.54 -3.05 4.51
N SER A 407 7.68 -2.20 5.09
CA SER A 407 7.98 -1.34 6.24
C SER A 407 6.97 -1.52 7.37
N THR A 408 7.42 -1.40 8.61
CA THR A 408 6.53 -1.32 9.79
C THR A 408 5.95 0.08 9.98
N ARG A 409 6.47 1.07 9.25
CA ARG A 409 6.02 2.46 9.17
C ARG A 409 5.39 2.73 7.81
N ASN A 410 4.47 1.87 7.40
CA ASN A 410 3.85 1.89 6.08
C ASN A 410 2.55 2.70 6.01
N TRP A 411 2.36 3.66 6.90
CA TRP A 411 1.16 4.50 6.89
C TRP A 411 1.46 5.86 6.30
N ALA A 412 0.57 6.34 5.43
CA ALA A 412 0.69 7.62 4.76
C ALA A 412 -0.47 8.54 5.08
N VAL A 413 -0.18 9.84 5.20
CA VAL A 413 -1.16 10.94 5.15
C VAL A 413 -1.15 11.51 3.74
N VAL A 414 -2.32 11.65 3.14
CA VAL A 414 -2.49 12.28 1.83
C VAL A 414 -3.40 13.49 1.97
N GLY A 415 -2.94 14.63 1.46
CA GLY A 415 -3.77 15.82 1.25
C GLY A 415 -3.81 16.14 -0.24
N ARG A 416 -4.93 15.85 -0.89
CA ARG A 416 -5.12 16.08 -2.35
C ARG A 416 -6.36 16.88 -2.70
N LYS A 417 -7.19 17.20 -1.70
CA LYS A 417 -8.41 18.00 -1.82
C LYS A 417 -8.45 19.04 -0.72
N ARG A 418 -8.92 20.24 -1.04
CA ARG A 418 -9.15 21.30 -0.06
C ARG A 418 -10.42 21.02 0.73
N LEU A 419 -10.39 21.29 2.02
CA LEU A 419 -11.51 21.09 2.93
C LEU A 419 -12.53 22.22 2.74
N GLY A 420 -13.68 21.93 2.13
CA GLY A 420 -14.66 22.96 1.73
C GLY A 420 -15.22 23.82 2.88
N VAL A 421 -15.19 23.33 4.12
CA VAL A 421 -15.62 24.09 5.32
C VAL A 421 -14.57 25.11 5.79
N VAL A 422 -13.32 24.98 5.36
CA VAL A 422 -12.24 25.94 5.67
C VAL A 422 -11.99 26.79 4.43
N ARG A 423 -12.25 28.10 4.54
CA ARG A 423 -11.95 29.04 3.45
C ARG A 423 -10.44 29.10 3.19
N PRO A 424 -10.00 29.24 1.92
CA PRO A 424 -8.57 29.30 1.59
C PRO A 424 -7.79 30.35 2.37
N GLU A 425 -8.38 31.53 2.58
CA GLU A 425 -7.74 32.62 3.35
C GLU A 425 -7.50 32.21 4.79
N ARG A 426 -8.45 31.50 5.41
CA ARG A 426 -8.29 31.02 6.78
C ARG A 426 -7.25 29.90 6.89
N ALA A 427 -7.20 29.01 5.90
CA ALA A 427 -6.13 28.00 5.84
C ALA A 427 -4.74 28.66 5.74
N LEU A 428 -4.63 29.72 4.93
CA LEU A 428 -3.41 30.53 4.81
C LEU A 428 -3.05 31.24 6.12
N ASP A 429 -4.01 31.84 6.81
CA ASP A 429 -3.78 32.49 8.10
C ASP A 429 -3.31 31.49 9.16
N ASN A 430 -3.90 30.29 9.19
CA ASN A 430 -3.48 29.21 10.09
C ASN A 430 -2.01 28.80 9.86
N VAL A 431 -1.60 28.59 8.60
CA VAL A 431 -0.21 28.19 8.32
C VAL A 431 0.79 29.32 8.57
N ARG A 432 0.43 30.57 8.30
CA ARG A 432 1.25 31.74 8.65
C ARG A 432 1.42 31.85 10.16
N ALA A 433 0.36 31.62 10.94
CA ALA A 433 0.46 31.62 12.40
C ALA A 433 1.44 30.54 12.90
N ILE A 434 1.41 29.33 12.33
CA ILE A 434 2.37 28.27 12.65
C ILE A 434 3.81 28.71 12.35
N VAL A 435 4.05 29.25 11.14
CA VAL A 435 5.39 29.73 10.74
C VAL A 435 5.89 30.82 11.70
N GLU A 436 5.04 31.79 12.03
CA GLU A 436 5.39 32.89 12.94
C GLU A 436 5.66 32.40 14.37
N ASP A 437 4.90 31.41 14.86
CA ASP A 437 5.12 30.86 16.20
C ASP A 437 6.45 30.09 16.28
N VAL A 438 6.82 29.36 15.22
CA VAL A 438 8.14 28.71 15.11
C VAL A 438 9.26 29.76 15.00
N LYS A 439 9.10 30.80 14.16
CA LYS A 439 10.06 31.91 14.09
C LYS A 439 10.29 32.57 15.45
N LYS A 440 9.21 32.78 16.23
CA LYS A 440 9.28 33.35 17.59
C LYS A 440 9.94 32.42 18.60
N SER A 441 9.76 31.10 18.48
CA SER A 441 10.42 30.12 19.35
C SER A 441 11.94 30.20 19.17
N GLY A 442 12.39 30.43 17.93
CA GLY A 442 13.80 30.53 17.55
C GLY A 442 14.57 29.22 17.74
N VAL A 443 13.85 28.11 17.95
CA VAL A 443 14.43 26.78 18.21
C VAL A 443 14.72 26.06 16.89
N PHE A 444 13.81 26.13 15.92
CA PHE A 444 14.06 25.60 14.59
C PHE A 444 15.26 26.30 13.94
N LYS A 445 16.18 25.49 13.42
CA LYS A 445 17.34 25.96 12.67
C LYS A 445 17.46 25.15 11.40
N THR A 446 17.35 25.84 10.28
CA THR A 446 17.64 25.25 8.97
C THR A 446 19.04 24.65 8.98
N ARG A 447 19.12 23.36 8.65
CA ARG A 447 20.39 22.66 8.57
C ARG A 447 21.18 23.20 7.38
N LYS A 448 22.49 23.37 7.55
CA LYS A 448 23.37 23.72 6.44
C LYS A 448 23.63 22.50 5.55
N PRO A 449 23.81 22.68 4.23
CA PRO A 449 24.20 21.58 3.37
C PRO A 449 25.50 20.93 3.87
N GLU A 450 25.54 19.61 3.95
CA GLU A 450 26.71 18.87 4.43
C GLU A 450 27.63 18.50 3.24
N GLY A 451 28.95 18.67 3.40
CA GLY A 451 29.96 18.32 2.40
C GLY A 451 30.52 19.52 1.62
N LYS A 452 31.29 19.28 0.54
CA LYS A 452 32.01 20.32 -0.24
C LYS A 452 31.13 21.40 -0.88
N ALA A 453 29.81 21.26 -0.82
CA ALA A 453 28.84 22.25 -1.26
C ALA A 453 28.57 23.35 -0.21
N GLY A 454 29.02 23.19 1.04
CA GLY A 454 28.86 24.20 2.11
C GLY A 454 29.92 25.30 2.13
N ASP A 455 30.86 25.30 1.17
CA ASP A 455 32.00 26.23 1.09
C ASP A 455 31.89 27.25 -0.06
N TYR A 456 30.71 27.42 -0.67
CA TYR A 456 30.47 28.42 -1.72
C TYR A 456 29.32 29.36 -1.38
#